data_AF-A0A523CDH8-F1
#
_entry.id   AF-A0A523CDH8-F1
#
_cell.length_a   1.000
_cell.length_b   1.000
_cell.length_c   1.000
_cell.angle_alpha   90.00
_cell.angle_beta   90.00
_cell.angle_gamma   90.00
#
_symmetry.space_group_name_H-M   'P 1'
#
loop_
_entity.id
_entity.type
_entity.pdbx_description
1 polymer ?
#
loop_
_entity_poly.entity_id
_entity_poly.type
_entity_poly.pdbx_seq_one_letter_code
_entity_poly.pdbx_strand_id
1 'polypeptide(L)'
;MRTSYRMVALLALLPLLILGAGCSKPGLEYIPTGGSYTMDEAQAAAVSTSLEAVKGVKTADAPALRTKRLEQLRTEGPEASALADLLTKDFPSETAAVPLRIESATIDGDDCWLVIEAWGDENGVLTHRRLWIIDRATLEITGSSSFR
;
A
#
# COMPACT_ATOMS: atom_id res chain seq x y z
N MET A 1 31.11 -9.29 50.38
CA MET A 1 31.75 -9.78 49.13
C MET A 1 30.96 -10.99 48.62
N ARG A 2 30.65 -11.02 47.31
CA ARG A 2 30.04 -12.11 46.50
C ARG A 2 28.56 -12.37 46.81
N THR A 3 27.57 -11.86 46.07
CA THR A 3 27.22 -11.96 44.63
C THR A 3 26.86 -13.38 44.18
N SER A 4 25.57 -13.63 43.93
CA SER A 4 24.96 -14.57 42.95
C SER A 4 23.42 -14.37 43.05
N TYR A 5 22.74 -13.52 42.27
CA TYR A 5 22.28 -13.69 40.87
C TYR A 5 21.78 -15.12 40.57
N ARG A 6 20.62 -15.40 39.97
CA ARG A 6 19.43 -14.68 39.47
C ARG A 6 18.50 -15.81 39.02
N MET A 7 17.26 -15.88 39.48
CA MET A 7 16.23 -16.75 38.86
C MET A 7 14.87 -16.10 39.00
N VAL A 8 14.57 -15.19 38.09
CA VAL A 8 13.19 -14.80 37.76
C VAL A 8 13.12 -14.82 36.25
N ALA A 9 12.72 -15.97 35.71
CA ALA A 9 12.36 -16.11 34.31
C ALA A 9 11.00 -15.42 34.14
N LEU A 10 11.03 -14.14 33.72
CA LEU A 10 9.82 -13.40 33.38
C LEU A 10 9.41 -13.81 31.96
N LEU A 11 8.42 -14.69 31.89
CA LEU A 11 7.77 -15.16 30.67
C LEU A 11 6.99 -13.99 30.04
N ALA A 12 7.59 -13.27 29.09
CA ALA A 12 6.90 -12.24 28.33
C ALA A 12 5.99 -12.92 27.29
N LEU A 13 4.68 -12.87 27.53
CA LEU A 13 3.66 -13.21 26.54
C LEU A 13 3.74 -12.22 25.37
N LEU A 14 4.21 -12.67 24.20
CA LEU A 14 3.95 -11.99 22.94
C LEU A 14 2.49 -12.23 22.53
N PRO A 15 1.66 -11.19 22.30
CA PRO A 15 0.41 -11.37 21.58
C PRO A 15 0.74 -11.69 20.11
N LEU A 16 0.32 -12.87 19.66
CA LEU A 16 0.28 -13.25 18.25
C LEU A 16 -0.58 -12.23 17.49
N LEU A 17 0.05 -11.42 16.64
CA LEU A 17 -0.61 -10.64 15.61
C LEU A 17 -1.29 -11.61 14.63
N ILE A 18 -2.61 -11.58 14.61
CA ILE A 18 -3.44 -12.27 13.63
C ILE A 18 -3.21 -11.57 12.29
N LEU A 19 -2.32 -12.11 11.47
CA LEU A 19 -2.23 -11.76 10.05
C LEU A 19 -3.54 -12.20 9.40
N GLY A 20 -4.44 -11.24 9.17
CA GLY A 20 -5.59 -11.44 8.31
C GLY A 20 -5.09 -11.87 6.94
N ALA A 21 -5.29 -13.14 6.59
CA ALA A 21 -5.04 -13.64 5.26
C ALA A 21 -6.05 -12.97 4.32
N GLY A 22 -5.66 -11.85 3.73
CA GLY A 22 -6.35 -11.29 2.58
C GLY A 22 -6.32 -12.33 1.46
N CYS A 23 -7.47 -12.93 1.16
CA CYS A 23 -7.61 -13.75 -0.04
C CYS A 23 -7.24 -12.89 -1.26
N SER A 24 -6.10 -13.17 -1.89
CA SER A 24 -5.67 -12.47 -3.10
C SER A 24 -6.62 -12.79 -4.25
N LYS A 25 -7.69 -12.01 -4.39
CA LYS A 25 -8.41 -11.93 -5.66
C LYS A 25 -7.43 -11.35 -6.69
N PRO A 26 -7.43 -11.81 -7.95
CA PRO A 26 -6.64 -11.17 -8.99
C PRO A 26 -7.06 -9.70 -9.12
N GLY A 27 -6.29 -8.78 -8.55
CA GLY A 27 -6.61 -7.38 -8.65
C GLY A 27 -5.98 -6.42 -7.67
N LEU A 28 -6.72 -5.34 -7.40
CA LEU A 28 -6.38 -4.40 -6.35
C LEU A 28 -6.59 -5.11 -5.01
N GLU A 29 -5.52 -5.19 -4.23
CA GLU A 29 -5.54 -5.59 -2.83
C GLU A 29 -5.96 -4.38 -1.99
N TYR A 30 -7.09 -4.50 -1.28
CA TYR A 30 -7.58 -3.45 -0.38
C TYR A 30 -7.60 -3.96 1.05
N ILE A 31 -6.92 -3.23 1.96
CA ILE A 31 -6.75 -3.59 3.36
C ILE A 31 -7.28 -2.43 4.22
N PRO A 32 -8.56 -2.45 4.64
CA PRO A 32 -9.20 -1.36 5.38
C PRO A 32 -8.79 -1.27 6.86
N THR A 33 -8.04 -2.27 7.34
CA THR A 33 -7.49 -2.31 8.70
C THR A 33 -6.11 -2.93 8.61
N GLY A 34 -5.16 -2.13 8.16
CA GLY A 34 -3.76 -2.52 7.99
C GLY A 34 -2.92 -2.35 9.26
N GLY A 35 -1.61 -2.42 9.05
CA GLY A 35 -0.61 -2.45 10.13
C GLY A 35 -0.07 -1.09 10.56
N SER A 36 0.88 -1.15 11.49
CA SER A 36 1.76 -0.03 11.83
C SER A 36 3.14 -0.28 11.24
N TYR A 37 3.72 0.76 10.67
CA TYR A 37 5.01 0.72 9.98
C TYR A 37 5.86 1.91 10.43
N THR A 38 7.17 1.75 10.30
CA THR A 38 8.09 2.87 10.10
C THR A 38 8.10 3.28 8.63
N MET A 39 8.61 4.48 8.33
CA MET A 39 8.81 4.91 6.94
C MET A 39 9.64 3.91 6.12
N ASP A 40 10.68 3.32 6.71
CA ASP A 40 11.54 2.34 6.04
C ASP A 40 10.80 1.03 5.74
N GLU A 41 9.95 0.56 6.66
CA GLU A 41 9.12 -0.63 6.44
C GLU A 41 8.05 -0.40 5.38
N ALA A 42 7.45 0.80 5.33
CA ALA A 42 6.50 1.17 4.27
C ALA A 42 7.16 1.15 2.88
N GLN A 43 8.39 1.67 2.77
CA GLN A 43 9.17 1.59 1.53
C GLN A 43 9.54 0.14 1.17
N ALA A 44 9.95 -0.67 2.15
CA ALA A 44 10.24 -2.08 1.93
C ALA A 44 9.00 -2.86 1.46
N ALA A 45 7.82 -2.56 2.03
CA ALA A 45 6.54 -3.12 1.59
C ALA A 45 6.26 -2.76 0.12
N ALA A 46 6.48 -1.50 -0.26
CA ALA A 46 6.35 -1.08 -1.66
C ALA A 46 7.28 -1.87 -2.57
N VAL A 47 8.58 -1.96 -2.28
CA VAL A 47 9.57 -2.71 -3.08
C VAL A 47 9.19 -4.19 -3.24
N SER A 48 8.68 -4.81 -2.18
CA SER A 48 8.30 -6.22 -2.15
C SER A 48 6.98 -6.55 -2.86
N THR A 49 6.16 -5.54 -3.19
CA THR A 49 4.83 -5.76 -3.76
C THR A 49 4.90 -6.46 -5.11
N SER A 50 4.09 -7.52 -5.30
CA SER A 50 4.12 -8.32 -6.51
C SER A 50 3.57 -7.56 -7.72
N LEU A 51 4.26 -7.70 -8.86
CA LEU A 51 3.82 -7.16 -10.16
C LEU A 51 3.09 -8.20 -11.02
N GLU A 52 2.88 -9.41 -10.53
CA GLU A 52 2.29 -10.49 -11.33
C GLU A 52 0.89 -10.13 -11.87
N ALA A 53 0.11 -9.34 -11.13
CA ALA A 53 -1.23 -8.89 -11.56
C ALA A 53 -1.22 -7.91 -12.74
N VAL A 54 -0.06 -7.32 -13.07
CA VAL A 54 0.14 -6.37 -14.18
C VAL A 54 1.24 -6.80 -15.14
N LYS A 55 1.69 -8.06 -15.04
CA LYS A 55 2.76 -8.60 -15.87
C LYS A 55 2.41 -8.49 -17.35
N GLY A 56 3.25 -7.77 -18.10
CA GLY A 56 3.08 -7.56 -19.53
C GLY A 56 2.01 -6.52 -19.89
N VAL A 57 1.37 -5.86 -18.91
CA VAL A 57 0.47 -4.73 -19.18
C VAL A 57 1.30 -3.58 -19.74
N LYS A 58 0.92 -3.09 -20.92
CA LYS A 58 1.56 -1.95 -21.56
C LYS A 58 1.14 -0.65 -20.89
N THR A 59 1.99 0.36 -20.93
CA THR A 59 1.63 1.69 -20.42
C THR A 59 0.40 2.29 -21.11
N ALA A 60 0.18 1.98 -22.39
CA ALA A 60 -1.02 2.37 -23.12
C ALA A 60 -2.34 1.78 -22.57
N ASP A 61 -2.28 0.59 -21.95
CA ASP A 61 -3.45 -0.10 -21.40
C ASP A 61 -3.70 0.28 -19.91
N ALA A 62 -2.72 0.94 -19.28
CA ALA A 62 -2.75 1.30 -17.86
C ALA A 62 -3.94 2.19 -17.49
N PRO A 63 -4.35 3.22 -18.26
CA PRO A 63 -5.49 4.06 -17.89
C PRO A 63 -6.79 3.27 -17.76
N ALA A 64 -7.08 2.37 -18.71
CA ALA A 64 -8.28 1.54 -18.67
C ALA A 64 -8.28 0.58 -17.48
N LEU A 65 -7.11 -0.02 -17.19
CA LEU A 65 -6.97 -0.91 -16.04
C LEU A 65 -7.08 -0.14 -14.72
N ARG A 66 -6.49 1.07 -14.63
CA ARG A 66 -6.61 1.96 -13.47
C ARG A 66 -8.07 2.27 -13.17
N THR A 67 -8.84 2.70 -14.18
CA THR A 67 -10.28 2.97 -14.02
C THR A 67 -11.00 1.77 -13.42
N LYS A 68 -10.78 0.57 -13.95
CA LYS A 68 -11.37 -0.66 -13.42
C LYS A 68 -10.98 -0.95 -11.96
N ARG A 69 -9.73 -0.66 -11.55
CA ARG A 69 -9.30 -0.83 -10.14
C ARG A 69 -9.95 0.18 -9.21
N LEU A 70 -10.07 1.42 -9.64
CA LEU A 70 -10.71 2.48 -8.85
C LEU A 70 -12.23 2.26 -8.76
N GLU A 71 -12.87 1.74 -9.81
CA GLU A 71 -14.25 1.28 -9.74
C GLU A 71 -14.42 0.14 -8.73
N GLN A 72 -13.52 -0.84 -8.72
CA GLN A 72 -13.51 -1.90 -7.71
C GLN A 72 -13.39 -1.31 -6.30
N LEU A 73 -12.46 -0.38 -6.08
CA LEU A 73 -12.26 0.26 -4.78
C LEU A 73 -13.53 0.97 -4.26
N ARG A 74 -14.27 1.67 -5.15
CA ARG A 74 -15.53 2.35 -4.77
C ARG A 74 -16.59 1.40 -4.20
N THR A 75 -16.52 0.11 -4.54
CA THR A 75 -17.48 -0.88 -4.02
C THR A 75 -17.18 -1.35 -2.59
N GLU A 76 -16.02 -1.01 -2.04
CA GLU A 76 -15.57 -1.48 -0.72
C GLU A 76 -16.12 -0.62 0.45
N GLY A 77 -16.77 0.51 0.16
CA GLY A 77 -17.46 1.34 1.15
C GLY A 77 -17.23 2.85 0.96
N PRO A 78 -17.84 3.69 1.81
CA PRO A 78 -17.77 5.16 1.66
C PRO A 78 -16.34 5.71 1.71
N GLU A 79 -15.52 5.18 2.62
CA GLU A 79 -14.13 5.61 2.80
C GLU A 79 -13.26 5.23 1.59
N ALA A 80 -13.38 3.98 1.13
CA ALA A 80 -12.72 3.50 -0.08
C ALA A 80 -13.17 4.29 -1.32
N SER A 81 -14.45 4.67 -1.40
CA SER A 81 -14.98 5.49 -2.48
C SER A 81 -14.36 6.90 -2.48
N ALA A 82 -14.26 7.55 -1.32
CA ALA A 82 -13.63 8.86 -1.21
C ALA A 82 -12.16 8.82 -1.64
N LEU A 83 -11.43 7.77 -1.25
CA LEU A 83 -10.05 7.55 -1.70
C LEU A 83 -9.98 7.30 -3.21
N ALA A 84 -10.89 6.50 -3.78
CA ALA A 84 -10.93 6.27 -5.22
C ALA A 84 -11.17 7.56 -6.01
N ASP A 85 -12.00 8.46 -5.49
CA ASP A 85 -12.29 9.76 -6.10
C ASP A 85 -11.07 10.68 -6.07
N LEU A 86 -10.34 10.73 -4.95
CA LEU A 86 -9.04 11.40 -4.85
C LEU A 86 -8.05 10.87 -5.90
N LEU A 87 -7.87 9.54 -5.96
CA LEU A 87 -6.96 8.87 -6.90
C LEU A 87 -7.38 9.02 -8.37
N THR A 88 -8.62 9.42 -8.63
CA THR A 88 -9.13 9.73 -9.97
C THR A 88 -8.85 11.19 -10.35
N LYS A 89 -8.97 12.12 -9.39
CA LYS A 89 -8.91 13.56 -9.64
C LYS A 89 -7.49 14.13 -9.58
N ASP A 90 -6.73 13.77 -8.55
CA ASP A 90 -5.51 14.50 -8.16
C ASP A 90 -4.23 13.73 -8.52
N PHE A 91 -4.34 12.47 -8.94
CA PHE A 91 -3.19 11.71 -9.44
C PHE A 91 -2.87 12.07 -10.88
N PRO A 92 -1.59 12.38 -11.21
CA PRO A 92 -1.21 12.81 -12.54
C PRO A 92 -1.51 11.72 -13.57
N SER A 93 -2.38 12.04 -14.54
CA SER A 93 -2.74 11.17 -15.66
C SER A 93 -1.58 10.92 -16.61
N GLU A 94 -0.52 11.72 -16.52
CA GLU A 94 0.64 11.65 -17.40
C GLU A 94 1.56 10.45 -17.12
N THR A 95 1.47 9.86 -15.92
CA THR A 95 2.15 8.59 -15.64
C THR A 95 1.17 7.44 -15.74
N ALA A 96 1.38 6.56 -16.71
CA ALA A 96 0.66 5.29 -16.83
C ALA A 96 0.88 4.43 -15.58
N ALA A 97 -0.05 4.48 -14.63
CA ALA A 97 0.06 3.80 -13.35
C ALA A 97 -1.24 3.13 -12.88
N VAL A 98 -1.11 1.95 -12.27
CA VAL A 98 -2.22 1.08 -11.85
C VAL A 98 -2.04 0.69 -10.38
N PRO A 99 -2.98 1.04 -9.48
CA PRO A 99 -2.97 0.60 -8.09
C PRO A 99 -2.93 -0.93 -7.95
N LEU A 100 -2.03 -1.41 -7.11
CA LEU A 100 -1.85 -2.84 -6.78
C LEU A 100 -2.34 -3.14 -5.37
N ARG A 101 -1.96 -2.30 -4.41
CA ARG A 101 -2.30 -2.44 -2.99
C ARG A 101 -2.66 -1.07 -2.41
N ILE A 102 -3.74 -1.03 -1.67
CA ILE A 102 -4.19 0.12 -0.89
C ILE A 102 -4.49 -0.36 0.52
N GLU A 103 -3.87 0.26 1.50
CA GLU A 103 -3.94 -0.16 2.89
C GLU A 103 -4.09 1.04 3.81
N SER A 104 -4.98 0.96 4.79
CA SER A 104 -4.97 1.91 5.90
C SER A 104 -3.83 1.54 6.85
N ALA A 105 -2.97 2.47 7.19
CA ALA A 105 -1.79 2.20 7.99
C ALA A 105 -1.50 3.32 8.97
N THR A 106 -0.72 3.00 10.00
CA THR A 106 -0.07 4.03 10.82
C THR A 106 1.41 4.05 10.48
N ILE A 107 1.95 5.18 10.01
CA ILE A 107 3.39 5.34 9.72
C ILE A 107 3.99 6.29 10.73
N ASP A 108 4.95 5.82 11.52
CA ASP A 108 5.63 6.61 12.56
C ASP A 108 4.67 7.33 13.54
N GLY A 109 3.46 6.81 13.69
CA GLY A 109 2.39 7.36 14.55
C GLY A 109 1.26 8.08 13.80
N ASP A 110 1.42 8.37 12.51
CA ASP A 110 0.45 9.11 11.71
C ASP A 110 -0.50 8.17 10.93
N ASP A 111 -1.80 8.43 11.00
CA ASP A 111 -2.85 7.63 10.31
C ASP A 111 -2.97 8.03 8.84
N CYS A 112 -2.76 7.07 7.95
CA CYS A 112 -2.60 7.32 6.53
C CYS A 112 -3.13 6.16 5.66
N TRP A 113 -3.29 6.43 4.38
CA TRP A 113 -3.36 5.43 3.34
C TRP A 113 -1.99 5.21 2.73
N LEU A 114 -1.62 3.95 2.64
CA LEU A 114 -0.48 3.45 1.90
C LEU A 114 -0.98 2.95 0.54
N VAL A 115 -0.66 3.68 -0.53
CA VAL A 115 -1.06 3.33 -1.91
C VAL A 115 0.17 2.92 -2.71
N ILE A 116 0.23 1.65 -3.09
CA ILE A 116 1.29 1.10 -3.95
C ILE A 116 0.71 0.84 -5.33
N GLU A 117 1.32 1.44 -6.34
CA GLU A 117 0.94 1.26 -7.74
C GLU A 117 2.11 0.79 -8.60
N ALA A 118 1.77 0.07 -9.67
CA ALA A 118 2.69 -0.23 -10.74
C ALA A 118 2.73 0.93 -11.74
N TRP A 119 3.91 1.27 -12.24
CA TRP A 119 4.07 2.23 -13.33
C TRP A 119 5.15 1.76 -14.31
N GLY A 120 5.27 2.45 -15.44
CA GLY A 120 6.29 2.15 -16.46
C GLY A 120 6.66 3.37 -17.28
N ASP A 121 7.78 3.27 -17.98
CA ASP A 121 8.24 4.28 -18.93
C ASP A 121 7.31 4.37 -20.17
N GLU A 122 7.38 5.50 -20.87
CA GLU A 122 6.60 5.73 -22.08
C GLU A 122 6.79 4.58 -23.11
N ASN A 123 5.69 4.10 -23.68
CA ASN A 123 5.67 2.97 -24.62
C ASN A 123 6.24 1.63 -24.08
N GLY A 124 6.44 1.53 -22.76
CA GLY A 124 6.92 0.32 -22.08
C GLY A 124 5.82 -0.55 -21.47
N VAL A 125 6.21 -1.27 -20.42
CA VAL A 125 5.34 -2.14 -19.60
C VAL A 125 5.44 -1.74 -18.13
N LEU A 126 4.40 -2.04 -17.35
CA LEU A 126 4.34 -1.75 -15.92
C LEU A 126 5.28 -2.67 -15.15
N THR A 127 6.48 -2.17 -14.87
CA THR A 127 7.59 -2.94 -14.24
C THR A 127 8.16 -2.27 -12.99
N HIS A 128 7.79 -1.02 -12.74
CA HIS A 128 8.24 -0.24 -11.61
C HIS A 128 7.13 -0.11 -10.58
N ARG A 129 7.50 0.33 -9.37
CA ARG A 129 6.57 0.55 -8.25
C ARG A 129 6.65 2.00 -7.80
N ARG A 130 5.54 2.51 -7.31
CA ARG A 130 5.47 3.81 -6.66
C ARG A 130 4.62 3.70 -5.42
N LEU A 131 5.15 4.22 -4.32
CA LEU A 131 4.49 4.39 -3.04
C LEU A 131 3.96 5.81 -2.95
N TRP A 132 2.74 5.94 -2.47
CA TRP A 132 2.15 7.18 -2.00
C TRP A 132 1.68 7.01 -0.56
N ILE A 133 1.91 8.05 0.23
CA ILE A 133 1.41 8.17 1.60
C ILE A 133 0.43 9.33 1.58
N ILE A 134 -0.78 9.07 2.04
CA ILE A 134 -1.89 10.01 1.98
C ILE A 134 -2.47 10.13 3.39
N ASP A 135 -2.54 11.33 3.95
CA ASP A 135 -3.18 11.55 5.25
C ASP A 135 -4.64 11.08 5.19
N ARG A 136 -5.06 10.30 6.20
CA ARG A 136 -6.39 9.67 6.16
C ARG A 136 -7.53 10.66 6.43
N ALA A 137 -7.27 11.73 7.18
CA ALA A 137 -8.27 12.72 7.54
C ALA A 137 -8.44 13.81 6.48
N THR A 138 -7.33 14.29 5.90
CA THR A 138 -7.33 15.39 4.93
C THR A 138 -7.32 14.91 3.48
N LEU A 139 -6.95 13.64 3.24
CA LEU A 139 -6.69 13.09 1.91
C LEU A 139 -5.56 13.80 1.15
N GLU A 140 -4.69 14.52 1.86
CA GLU A 140 -3.52 15.15 1.27
C GLU A 140 -2.38 14.13 1.08
N ILE A 141 -1.69 14.20 -0.06
CA ILE A 141 -0.49 13.40 -0.30
C ILE A 141 0.64 13.98 0.56
N THR A 142 1.12 13.22 1.53
CA THR A 142 2.20 13.61 2.46
C THR A 142 3.56 13.06 2.05
N GLY A 143 3.59 12.02 1.20
CA GLY A 143 4.84 11.41 0.74
C GLY A 143 4.68 10.62 -0.55
N SER A 144 5.79 10.52 -1.30
CA SER A 144 5.87 9.63 -2.46
C SER A 144 7.28 9.08 -2.64
N SER A 145 7.40 7.86 -3.18
CA SER A 145 8.68 7.23 -3.48
C SER A 145 8.54 6.27 -4.66
N SER A 146 9.49 6.30 -5.59
CA SER A 146 9.48 5.47 -6.81
C SER A 146 10.64 4.49 -6.82
N PHE A 147 10.36 3.25 -7.22
CA PHE A 147 11.31 2.14 -7.25
C PHE A 147 11.32 1.53 -8.64
N ARG A 148 12.49 1.51 -9.29
CA ARG A 148 12.65 1.04 -10.67
C ARG A 148 13.21 -0.36 -10.74
#